data_AF-A0AAV2BHU2-F1
#
_entry.id   AF-A0AAV2BHU2-F1
#
_cell.length_a   1.000
_cell.length_b   1.000
_cell.length_c   1.000
_cell.angle_alpha   90.00
_cell.angle_beta   90.00
_cell.angle_gamma   90.00
#
_symmetry.space_group_name_H-M   'P 1'
#
loop_
_entity.id
_entity.type
_entity.pdbx_description
1 polymer ?
#
loop_
_entity_poly.entity_id
_entity_poly.type
_entity_poly.pdbx_seq_one_letter_code
_entity_poly.pdbx_strand_id
1 'polypeptide(L)'
;MLYFIGLGLGDPKDITVKGLEIVKKAKRVYLESYTSILTVGKEKLEEFYGREVIVADREMVEQDSDSILQGGGEEDIAFLVVGDPFGATTHTDMILRAYQKNIPYKVVHNASIMNAIGCCGLQLYRFGETVSIVFWTEEWKPDSFYDKISINRNNGLHTLCLLGKILK
;
A
#
# COMPACT_ATOMS: atom_id res chain seq x y z
N MET A 1 10.29 -15.26 -8.32
CA MET A 1 10.44 -13.80 -8.21
C MET A 1 9.44 -13.24 -7.21
N LEU A 2 9.77 -12.19 -6.44
CA LEU A 2 8.80 -11.48 -5.61
C LEU A 2 8.19 -10.30 -6.38
N TYR A 3 6.88 -10.16 -6.42
CA TYR A 3 6.18 -9.06 -7.10
C TYR A 3 5.40 -8.22 -6.10
N PHE A 4 5.68 -6.92 -6.06
CA PHE A 4 4.83 -5.95 -5.38
C PHE A 4 3.84 -5.38 -6.38
N ILE A 5 2.55 -5.54 -6.14
CA ILE A 5 1.51 -5.20 -7.11
C ILE A 5 0.49 -4.26 -6.47
N GLY A 6 0.40 -3.04 -6.99
CA GLY A 6 -0.64 -2.10 -6.60
C GLY A 6 -2.01 -2.53 -7.12
N LEU A 7 -3.01 -2.52 -6.25
CA LEU A 7 -4.40 -2.85 -6.58
C LEU A 7 -5.20 -1.65 -7.08
N GLY A 8 -4.70 -0.43 -6.90
CA GLY A 8 -5.51 0.77 -7.13
C GLY A 8 -6.46 1.05 -5.96
N LEU A 9 -7.52 1.84 -6.18
CA LEU A 9 -8.21 2.55 -5.09
C LEU A 9 -9.66 2.13 -4.83
N GLY A 10 -10.30 1.39 -5.74
CA GLY A 10 -11.74 1.19 -5.77
C GLY A 10 -12.16 -0.28 -5.75
N ASP A 11 -11.87 -1.04 -6.79
CA ASP A 11 -12.37 -2.42 -6.93
C ASP A 11 -11.35 -3.39 -7.56
N PRO A 12 -11.62 -4.71 -7.63
CA PRO A 12 -10.67 -5.69 -8.18
C PRO A 12 -10.18 -5.41 -9.60
N LYS A 13 -10.87 -4.56 -10.37
CA LYS A 13 -10.53 -4.20 -11.76
C LYS A 13 -9.60 -2.99 -11.86
N ASP A 14 -9.36 -2.27 -10.77
CA ASP A 14 -8.40 -1.16 -10.76
C ASP A 14 -6.95 -1.67 -10.84
N ILE A 15 -6.73 -2.97 -10.60
CA ILE A 15 -5.44 -3.60 -10.86
C ILE A 15 -5.06 -3.40 -12.34
N THR A 16 -3.79 -3.08 -12.59
CA THR A 16 -3.31 -3.02 -13.98
C THR A 16 -3.38 -4.40 -14.63
N VAL A 17 -3.51 -4.43 -15.97
CA VAL A 17 -3.47 -5.69 -16.74
C VAL A 17 -2.20 -6.49 -16.41
N LYS A 18 -1.05 -5.81 -16.31
CA LYS A 18 0.23 -6.41 -15.91
C LYS A 18 0.14 -7.07 -14.53
N GLY A 19 -0.46 -6.39 -13.56
CA GLY A 19 -0.67 -6.92 -12.22
C GLY A 19 -1.53 -8.18 -12.24
N LEU A 20 -2.67 -8.14 -12.93
CA LEU A 20 -3.60 -9.26 -13.04
C LEU A 20 -2.96 -10.50 -13.68
N GLU A 21 -2.18 -10.31 -14.75
CA GLU A 21 -1.48 -11.41 -15.42
C GLU A 21 -0.47 -12.11 -14.51
N ILE A 22 0.22 -11.35 -13.65
CA ILE A 22 1.17 -11.90 -12.68
C ILE A 22 0.41 -12.64 -11.57
N VAL A 23 -0.64 -12.04 -11.02
CA VAL A 23 -1.47 -12.66 -9.97
C VAL A 23 -2.00 -14.03 -10.38
N LYS A 24 -2.48 -14.15 -11.64
CA LYS A 24 -3.00 -15.41 -12.17
C LYS A 24 -1.95 -16.51 -12.31
N LYS A 25 -0.66 -16.15 -12.44
CA LYS A 25 0.46 -17.10 -12.63
C LYS A 25 1.26 -17.35 -11.35
N ALA A 26 1.22 -16.41 -10.40
CA ALA A 26 1.97 -16.49 -9.16
C ALA A 26 1.56 -17.73 -8.37
N LYS A 27 2.55 -18.43 -7.82
CA LYS A 27 2.35 -19.62 -6.98
C LYS A 27 1.55 -19.29 -5.73
N ARG A 28 1.89 -18.17 -5.08
CA ARG A 28 1.22 -17.63 -3.89
C ARG A 28 0.88 -16.16 -4.10
N VAL A 29 -0.26 -15.76 -3.56
CA VAL A 29 -0.78 -14.39 -3.64
C VAL A 29 -1.11 -13.94 -2.22
N TYR A 30 -0.39 -12.95 -1.73
CA TYR A 30 -0.59 -12.33 -0.43
C TYR A 30 -1.26 -10.98 -0.59
N LEU A 31 -2.18 -10.64 0.31
CA LEU A 31 -2.84 -9.34 0.39
C LEU A 31 -2.51 -8.68 1.72
N GLU A 32 -1.86 -7.53 1.64
CA GLU A 32 -1.65 -6.66 2.78
C GLU A 32 -2.97 -5.96 3.16
N SER A 33 -3.39 -6.07 4.42
CA SER A 33 -4.72 -5.61 4.86
C SER A 33 -4.74 -4.48 5.90
N TYR A 34 -3.57 -3.95 6.32
CA TYR A 34 -3.45 -3.02 7.43
C TYR A 34 -3.17 -1.56 7.03
N THR A 35 -2.48 -1.29 5.93
CA THR A 35 -2.06 0.06 5.50
C THR A 35 -3.21 0.90 4.93
N SER A 36 -4.15 0.28 4.22
CA SER A 36 -5.33 0.96 3.68
C SER A 36 -6.55 0.05 3.65
N ILE A 37 -7.74 0.65 3.61
CA ILE A 37 -9.00 -0.10 3.58
C ILE A 37 -9.17 -0.62 2.15
N LEU A 38 -9.18 -1.94 1.98
CA LEU A 38 -9.74 -2.53 0.78
C LEU A 38 -11.26 -2.31 0.84
N THR A 39 -11.78 -1.55 -0.11
CA THR A 39 -13.22 -1.21 -0.25
C THR A 39 -14.08 -2.41 -0.62
N VAL A 40 -13.45 -3.54 -0.95
CA VAL A 40 -14.06 -4.84 -1.23
C VAL A 40 -13.51 -5.91 -0.29
N GLY A 41 -14.26 -6.97 -0.03
CA GLY A 41 -13.73 -8.13 0.71
C GLY A 41 -12.72 -8.91 -0.13
N LYS A 42 -11.88 -9.74 0.53
CA LYS A 42 -10.91 -10.60 -0.19
C LYS A 42 -11.63 -11.54 -1.15
N GLU A 43 -12.85 -11.95 -0.82
CA GLU A 43 -13.64 -12.93 -1.58
C GLU A 43 -13.93 -12.40 -3.00
N LYS A 44 -14.16 -11.09 -3.14
CA LYS A 44 -14.36 -10.46 -4.46
C LYS A 44 -13.08 -10.41 -5.29
N LEU A 45 -11.92 -10.28 -4.63
CA LEU A 45 -10.62 -10.38 -5.30
C LEU A 45 -10.41 -11.81 -5.78
N GLU A 46 -10.65 -12.80 -4.93
CA GLU A 46 -10.49 -14.22 -5.26
C GLU A 46 -11.40 -14.65 -6.42
N GLU A 47 -12.66 -14.23 -6.40
CA GLU A 47 -13.63 -14.46 -7.49
C GLU A 47 -13.13 -13.87 -8.82
N PHE A 48 -12.66 -12.62 -8.80
CA PHE A 48 -12.22 -11.94 -10.03
C PHE A 48 -10.87 -12.44 -10.55
N TYR A 49 -9.94 -12.76 -9.65
CA TYR A 49 -8.60 -13.24 -10.00
C TYR A 49 -8.58 -14.74 -10.33
N GLY A 50 -9.55 -15.51 -9.84
CA GLY A 50 -9.60 -16.96 -10.00
C GLY A 50 -8.49 -17.66 -9.21
N ARG A 51 -8.09 -17.09 -8.07
CA ARG A 51 -6.98 -17.54 -7.22
C ARG A 51 -7.32 -17.29 -5.76
N GLU A 52 -6.81 -18.14 -4.89
CA GLU A 52 -6.83 -17.89 -3.44
C GLU A 52 -5.91 -16.71 -3.09
N VAL A 53 -6.35 -15.89 -2.14
CA VAL A 53 -5.62 -14.73 -1.63
C VAL A 53 -5.40 -14.88 -0.13
N ILE A 54 -4.13 -14.95 0.26
CA ILE A 54 -3.69 -15.10 1.64
C ILE A 54 -3.60 -13.71 2.26
N VAL A 55 -4.41 -13.43 3.28
CA VAL A 55 -4.34 -12.16 4.00
C VAL A 55 -3.08 -12.12 4.86
N ALA A 56 -2.25 -11.11 4.67
CA ALA A 56 -1.07 -10.82 5.46
C ALA A 56 -1.37 -9.63 6.37
N ASP A 57 -1.45 -9.89 7.68
CA ASP A 57 -1.63 -8.86 8.69
C ASP A 57 -0.31 -8.12 8.97
N ARG A 58 -0.39 -7.13 9.87
CA ARG A 58 0.77 -6.31 10.22
C ARG A 58 1.91 -7.13 10.83
N GLU A 59 1.59 -8.13 11.65
CA GLU A 59 2.61 -8.97 12.30
C GLU A 59 3.33 -9.82 11.25
N MET A 60 2.60 -10.42 10.32
CA MET A 60 3.18 -11.17 9.21
C MET A 60 4.07 -10.32 8.30
N VAL A 61 3.68 -9.07 8.01
CA VAL A 61 4.46 -8.20 7.13
C VAL A 61 5.66 -7.58 7.84
N GLU A 62 5.49 -7.10 9.08
CA GLU A 62 6.54 -6.36 9.79
C GLU A 62 7.45 -7.27 10.63
N GLN A 63 6.96 -8.40 11.15
CA GLN A 63 7.72 -9.27 12.06
C GLN A 63 8.04 -10.64 11.44
N ASP A 64 7.09 -11.27 10.74
CA ASP A 64 7.24 -12.61 10.15
C ASP A 64 7.30 -12.61 8.61
N SER A 65 7.98 -11.62 8.04
CA SER A 65 8.09 -11.47 6.58
C SER A 65 8.78 -12.66 5.91
N ASP A 66 9.51 -13.47 6.67
CA ASP A 66 10.23 -14.64 6.18
C ASP A 66 9.29 -15.70 5.62
N SER A 67 8.08 -15.83 6.18
CA SER A 67 7.04 -16.72 5.65
C SER A 67 6.57 -16.31 4.24
N ILE A 68 6.43 -15.00 4.00
CA ILE A 68 6.06 -14.42 2.70
C ILE A 68 7.22 -14.57 1.71
N LEU A 69 8.45 -14.32 2.17
CA LEU A 69 9.66 -14.36 1.35
C LEU A 69 10.17 -15.77 1.05
N GLN A 70 9.74 -16.78 1.81
CA GLN A 70 10.15 -18.17 1.63
C GLN A 70 9.94 -18.62 0.18
N GLY A 71 10.92 -19.30 -0.44
CA GLY A 71 10.83 -19.73 -1.85
C GLY A 71 10.93 -18.58 -2.88
N GLY A 72 11.10 -17.34 -2.41
CA GLY A 72 11.38 -16.20 -3.25
C GLY A 72 12.67 -16.41 -4.05
N GLY A 73 12.55 -16.42 -5.38
CA GLY A 73 13.67 -16.70 -6.29
C GLY A 73 13.51 -18.00 -7.05
N GLU A 74 12.80 -18.97 -6.49
CA GLU A 74 12.43 -20.23 -7.14
C GLU A 74 11.00 -20.17 -7.70
N GLU A 75 10.09 -19.57 -6.93
CA GLU A 75 8.68 -19.42 -7.28
C GLU A 75 8.29 -17.96 -7.45
N ASP A 76 7.23 -17.71 -8.22
CA ASP A 76 6.62 -16.40 -8.34
C ASP A 76 5.63 -16.14 -7.20
N ILE A 77 5.90 -15.11 -6.40
CA ILE A 77 5.12 -14.72 -5.23
C ILE A 77 4.58 -13.31 -5.50
N ALA A 78 3.26 -13.14 -5.44
CA ALA A 78 2.62 -11.83 -5.58
C ALA A 78 2.25 -11.28 -4.20
N PHE A 79 2.62 -10.04 -3.95
CA PHE A 79 2.27 -9.28 -2.75
C PHE A 79 1.46 -8.05 -3.17
N LEU A 80 0.17 -8.10 -2.83
CA LEU A 80 -0.84 -7.12 -3.23
C LEU A 80 -0.93 -6.01 -2.19
N VAL A 81 -0.86 -4.77 -2.66
CA VAL A 81 -0.94 -3.56 -1.85
C VAL A 81 -2.09 -2.69 -2.35
N VAL A 82 -2.93 -2.20 -1.44
CA VAL A 82 -3.99 -1.25 -1.79
C VAL A 82 -3.38 0.08 -2.25
N GLY A 83 -3.84 0.60 -3.38
CA GLY A 83 -3.23 1.76 -4.04
C GLY A 83 -1.98 1.38 -4.82
N ASP A 84 -0.89 2.08 -4.55
CA ASP A 84 0.43 1.85 -5.14
C ASP A 84 1.41 1.35 -4.07
N PRO A 85 2.29 0.37 -4.36
CA PRO A 85 3.22 -0.19 -3.37
C PRO A 85 4.07 0.85 -2.62
N PHE A 86 4.39 1.98 -3.27
CA PHE A 86 5.21 3.05 -2.66
C PHE A 86 4.41 4.31 -2.32
N GLY A 87 3.09 4.24 -2.35
CA GLY A 87 2.24 5.32 -1.84
C GLY A 87 2.41 5.58 -0.34
N ALA A 88 2.74 4.53 0.43
CA ALA A 88 3.08 4.59 1.86
C ALA A 88 4.31 3.69 2.16
N THR A 89 5.19 4.16 3.04
CA THR A 89 6.61 3.73 3.12
C THR A 89 6.89 2.37 3.73
N THR A 90 5.89 1.66 4.27
CA THR A 90 6.08 0.39 4.98
C THR A 90 6.59 -0.74 4.08
N HIS A 91 6.21 -0.75 2.80
CA HIS A 91 6.62 -1.82 1.88
C HIS A 91 8.09 -1.75 1.45
N THR A 92 8.73 -0.59 1.61
CA THR A 92 10.16 -0.43 1.33
C THR A 92 11.01 -1.35 2.22
N ASP A 93 10.60 -1.55 3.48
CA ASP A 93 11.30 -2.45 4.40
C ASP A 93 11.30 -3.90 3.89
N MET A 94 10.16 -4.39 3.38
CA MET A 94 10.09 -5.75 2.83
C MET A 94 10.97 -5.92 1.58
N ILE A 95 11.12 -4.88 0.76
CA ILE A 95 12.07 -4.88 -0.35
C ILE A 95 13.51 -4.96 0.13
N LEU A 96 13.86 -4.21 1.18
CA LEU A 96 15.20 -4.27 1.75
C LEU A 96 15.52 -5.67 2.30
N ARG A 97 14.56 -6.32 2.97
CA ARG A 97 14.69 -7.71 3.42
C ARG A 97 14.85 -8.69 2.26
N ALA A 98 14.04 -8.55 1.21
CA ALA A 98 14.17 -9.37 -0.01
C ALA A 98 15.57 -9.19 -0.64
N TYR A 99 16.06 -7.95 -0.73
CA TYR A 99 17.39 -7.64 -1.24
C TYR A 99 18.50 -8.28 -0.39
N GLN A 100 18.44 -8.17 0.94
CA GLN A 100 19.40 -8.80 1.86
C GLN A 100 19.44 -10.33 1.72
N LYS A 101 18.31 -10.95 1.37
CA LYS A 101 18.19 -12.40 1.13
C LYS A 101 18.49 -12.80 -0.32
N ASN A 102 18.95 -11.87 -1.18
CA ASN A 102 19.18 -12.07 -2.62
C ASN A 102 17.94 -12.57 -3.39
N ILE A 103 16.75 -12.21 -2.92
CA ILE A 103 15.50 -12.54 -3.58
C ILE A 103 15.23 -11.48 -4.66
N PRO A 104 15.15 -11.87 -5.94
CA PRO A 104 14.85 -10.91 -7.00
C PRO A 104 13.40 -10.44 -6.84
N TYR A 105 13.20 -9.13 -6.95
CA TYR A 105 11.88 -8.51 -6.85
C TYR A 105 11.55 -7.60 -8.05
N LYS A 106 10.26 -7.39 -8.29
CA LYS A 106 9.72 -6.43 -9.27
C LYS A 106 8.54 -5.69 -8.68
N VAL A 107 8.37 -4.43 -9.08
CA VAL A 107 7.25 -3.58 -8.66
C VAL A 107 6.34 -3.32 -9.86
N VAL A 108 5.04 -3.45 -9.65
CA VAL A 108 3.98 -3.10 -10.59
C VAL A 108 3.16 -1.98 -9.96
N HIS A 109 3.40 -0.77 -10.46
CA HIS A 109 2.75 0.44 -9.98
C HIS A 109 1.26 0.51 -10.30
N ASN A 110 0.53 1.34 -9.55
CA ASN A 110 -0.86 1.64 -9.81
C ASN A 110 -1.26 3.07 -9.36
N ALA A 111 -2.54 3.42 -9.45
CA ALA A 111 -3.10 4.63 -8.90
C ALA A 111 -2.90 4.69 -7.38
N SER A 112 -2.66 5.89 -6.85
CA SER A 112 -2.42 6.15 -5.43
C SER A 112 -3.27 7.31 -4.97
N ILE A 113 -3.66 7.36 -3.69
CA ILE A 113 -4.35 8.54 -3.17
C ILE A 113 -3.50 9.82 -3.37
N MET A 114 -2.17 9.67 -3.38
CA MET A 114 -1.21 10.76 -3.62
C MET A 114 -1.41 11.47 -4.95
N ASN A 115 -1.89 10.76 -5.99
CA ASN A 115 -2.16 11.35 -7.31
C ASN A 115 -3.65 11.51 -7.60
N ALA A 116 -4.51 10.64 -7.05
CA ALA A 116 -5.96 10.70 -7.26
C ALA A 116 -6.62 11.97 -6.70
N ILE A 117 -6.02 12.61 -5.70
CA ILE A 117 -6.50 13.89 -5.12
C ILE A 117 -6.60 15.04 -6.15
N GLY A 118 -6.03 14.89 -7.35
CA GLY A 118 -6.25 15.81 -8.46
C GLY A 118 -7.72 15.96 -8.85
N CYS A 119 -8.57 14.98 -8.49
CA CYS A 119 -10.02 15.07 -8.68
C CYS A 119 -10.67 16.24 -7.91
N CYS A 120 -10.00 16.79 -6.90
CA CYS A 120 -10.44 17.98 -6.17
C CYS A 120 -10.28 19.29 -6.99
N GLY A 121 -9.72 19.23 -8.20
CA GLY A 121 -9.45 20.40 -9.04
C GLY A 121 -8.22 21.22 -8.60
N LEU A 122 -7.50 20.75 -7.59
CA LEU A 122 -6.26 21.38 -7.13
C LEU A 122 -5.06 20.87 -7.94
N GLN A 123 -4.14 21.77 -8.28
CA GLN A 123 -2.94 21.41 -9.02
C GLN A 123 -2.02 20.56 -8.16
N LEU A 124 -1.70 19.34 -8.61
CA LEU A 124 -0.83 18.40 -7.87
C LEU A 124 0.54 19.00 -7.53
N TYR A 125 1.12 19.81 -8.42
CA TYR A 125 2.39 20.52 -8.18
C TYR A 125 2.33 21.57 -7.06
N ARG A 126 1.14 21.90 -6.55
CA ARG A 126 0.95 22.82 -5.43
C ARG A 126 0.72 22.11 -4.10
N PHE A 127 0.87 20.78 -4.02
CA PHE A 127 0.87 20.06 -2.74
C PHE A 127 2.27 20.08 -2.12
N GLY A 128 2.33 20.41 -0.82
CA GLY A 128 3.53 20.38 -0.01
C GLY A 128 3.71 19.05 0.72
N GLU A 129 4.32 19.09 1.91
CA GLU A 129 4.52 17.89 2.72
C GLU A 129 3.16 17.25 3.08
N THR A 130 3.00 15.95 2.80
CA THR A 130 1.83 15.16 3.19
C THR A 130 1.92 14.79 4.66
N VAL A 131 0.80 14.82 5.38
CA VAL A 131 0.74 14.55 6.82
C VAL A 131 -0.21 13.39 7.13
N SER A 132 0.00 12.75 8.28
CA SER A 132 -0.91 11.73 8.81
C SER A 132 -1.58 12.23 10.09
N ILE A 133 -2.90 12.30 10.09
CA ILE A 133 -3.73 12.62 11.26
C ILE A 133 -4.20 11.31 11.88
N VAL A 134 -3.67 11.00 13.04
CA VAL A 134 -3.97 9.78 13.79
C VAL A 134 -5.07 10.02 14.81
N PHE A 135 -5.79 8.97 15.19
CA PHE A 135 -6.75 9.05 16.27
C PHE A 135 -6.03 9.29 17.60
N TRP A 136 -6.56 10.24 18.36
CA TRP A 136 -6.14 10.47 19.73
C TRP A 136 -6.66 9.37 20.65
N THR A 137 -5.86 9.02 21.66
CA THR A 137 -6.30 8.28 22.83
C THR A 137 -6.35 9.22 24.03
N GLU A 138 -6.79 8.73 25.20
CA GLU A 138 -6.78 9.55 26.42
C GLU A 138 -5.37 10.03 26.78
N GLU A 139 -4.37 9.17 26.59
CA GLU A 139 -2.98 9.39 26.99
C GLU A 139 -2.07 9.90 25.85
N TRP A 140 -2.50 9.77 24.59
CA TRP A 140 -1.67 10.09 23.43
C TRP A 140 -2.41 10.95 22.40
N LYS A 141 -1.99 12.21 22.29
CA LYS A 141 -2.63 13.25 21.46
C LYS A 141 -1.58 13.99 20.61
N PRO A 142 -0.96 13.30 19.63
CA PRO A 142 0.04 13.95 18.79
C PRO A 142 -0.63 15.03 17.92
N ASP A 143 0.10 16.12 17.73
CA ASP A 143 -0.32 17.28 16.96
C ASP A 143 0.75 17.73 15.95
N SER A 144 1.82 16.95 15.76
CA SER A 144 2.95 17.26 14.87
C SER A 144 2.54 17.48 13.39
N PHE A 145 1.36 16.99 12.99
CA PHE A 145 0.78 17.29 11.67
C PHE A 145 0.41 18.78 11.52
N TYR A 146 0.11 19.49 12.61
CA TYR A 146 -0.34 20.88 12.60
C TYR A 146 0.76 21.82 12.08
N ASP A 147 1.98 21.69 12.62
CA ASP A 147 3.11 22.53 12.22
C ASP A 147 3.42 22.38 10.72
N LYS A 148 3.34 21.15 10.20
CA LYS A 148 3.54 20.85 8.78
C LYS A 148 2.43 21.46 7.90
N ILE A 149 1.17 21.39 8.34
CA ILE A 149 0.05 22.05 7.66
C ILE A 149 0.27 23.58 7.64
N SER A 150 0.72 24.15 8.76
CA SER A 150 1.01 25.58 8.88
C SER A 150 2.14 26.01 7.93
N ILE A 151 3.23 25.25 7.87
CA ILE A 151 4.35 25.49 6.95
C ILE A 151 3.89 25.48 5.49
N ASN A 152 3.13 24.46 5.07
CA ASN A 152 2.60 24.41 3.70
C ASN A 152 1.72 25.62 3.40
N ARG A 153 0.81 25.96 4.32
CA ARG A 153 -0.11 27.11 4.14
C ARG A 153 0.65 28.43 4.03
N ASN A 154 1.65 28.66 4.87
CA ASN A 154 2.47 29.88 4.83
C ASN A 154 3.27 30.01 3.52
N ASN A 155 3.60 28.88 2.88
CA ASN A 155 4.26 28.83 1.58
C ASN A 155 3.28 28.77 0.39
N GLY A 156 1.97 28.91 0.62
CA GLY A 156 0.96 28.88 -0.45
C GLY A 156 0.74 27.49 -1.08
N LEU A 157 1.03 26.42 -0.34
CA LEU A 157 0.87 25.03 -0.74
C LEU A 157 -0.39 24.41 -0.11
N HIS A 158 -0.95 23.42 -0.79
CA HIS A 158 -1.98 22.51 -0.29
C HIS A 158 -1.34 21.41 0.55
N THR A 159 -2.11 20.85 1.49
CA THR A 159 -1.68 19.72 2.31
C THR A 159 -2.64 18.56 2.11
N LEU A 160 -2.10 17.40 1.71
CA LEU A 160 -2.84 16.14 1.80
C LEU A 160 -2.74 15.64 3.23
N CYS A 161 -3.90 15.47 3.89
CA CYS A 161 -3.99 14.90 5.22
C CYS A 161 -4.51 13.47 5.12
N LEU A 162 -3.60 12.50 5.25
CA LEU A 162 -3.96 11.09 5.38
C LEU A 162 -4.59 10.87 6.76
N LEU A 163 -5.66 10.08 6.81
CA LEU A 163 -6.34 9.77 8.06
C LEU A 163 -5.92 8.38 8.53
N GLY A 164 -5.65 8.24 9.83
CA GLY A 164 -5.43 6.95 10.45
C GLY A 164 -6.65 6.04 10.29
N LYS A 165 -6.44 4.72 10.32
CA LYS A 165 -7.52 3.74 10.42
C LYS A 165 -8.05 3.69 11.86
N ILE A 166 -9.37 3.60 12.02
CA ILE A 166 -9.96 3.07 13.24
C ILE A 166 -9.69 1.57 13.23
N LEU A 167 -8.88 1.07 14.16
CA LEU A 167 -8.86 -0.35 14.47
C LEU A 167 -10.22 -0.65 15.10
N LYS A 168 -11.11 -1.29 14.34
CA LYS A 168 -12.34 -1.88 14.87
C LYS A 168 -12.05 -3.27 15.40
#